data_AF-A0A831T497-F1
#
_entry.id   AF-A0A831T497-F1
#
_cell.length_a   1.000
_cell.length_b   1.000
_cell.length_c   1.000
_cell.angle_alpha   90.00
_cell.angle_beta   90.00
_cell.angle_gamma   90.00
#
_symmetry.space_group_name_H-M   'P 1'
#
loop_
_entity.id
_entity.type
_entity.pdbx_description
1 polymer ?
#
loop_
_entity_poly.entity_id
_entity_poly.type
_entity_poly.pdbx_seq_one_letter_code
_entity_poly.pdbx_strand_id
1 'polypeptide(L)'
;MPGPFPGMDPYLEHSALWPGVHQGFITYATEALNAILPAHYVASINERLYVVQPDRDIYPDVMVLEHPSAQRQTQREGATATAVAIDPPWVLTIEPIEMREVFIEILPVADESRVITVIEVLSPSNKTAGSEGRQLYLTKQREVLESQTHLIEIDLLRTGEHTVAAPREGLLKKGKWDYLVCLHRGGQGMRYEVWAIQLQQQLPCISVPLADGDPDIALDLQAVFNRCYDACGYARRLDYRREPQISLESEAAEWADALLRERGLRD
;
A
#
# COMPACT_ATOMS: atom_id res chain seq x y z
N MET A 1 7.74 22.42 -6.13
CA MET A 1 8.93 22.16 -6.97
C MET A 1 8.97 20.68 -7.23
N PRO A 2 8.79 20.24 -8.48
CA PRO A 2 8.78 18.82 -8.80
C PRO A 2 10.06 18.16 -8.28
N GLY A 3 9.95 16.90 -7.85
CA GLY A 3 11.09 16.11 -7.38
C GLY A 3 12.21 16.02 -8.43
N PRO A 4 13.42 15.59 -8.03
CA PRO A 4 14.55 15.52 -8.96
C PRO A 4 14.41 14.38 -9.98
N PHE A 5 13.64 13.34 -9.65
CA PHE A 5 13.36 12.22 -10.53
C PHE A 5 12.25 12.58 -11.55
N PRO A 6 12.32 12.04 -12.78
CA PRO A 6 11.30 12.30 -13.80
C PRO A 6 9.93 11.76 -13.41
N GLY A 7 9.89 10.62 -12.72
CA GLY A 7 8.69 9.97 -12.21
C GLY A 7 8.70 9.79 -10.70
N MET A 8 8.48 8.54 -10.27
CA MET A 8 8.57 8.18 -8.86
C MET A 8 9.97 8.45 -8.30
N ASP A 9 10.03 8.94 -7.07
CA ASP A 9 11.30 9.18 -6.35
C ASP A 9 11.62 7.95 -5.47
N PRO A 10 12.71 7.21 -5.75
CA PRO A 10 13.03 5.97 -5.03
C PRO A 10 13.38 6.19 -3.56
N TYR A 11 13.66 7.43 -3.13
CA TYR A 11 13.88 7.75 -1.71
C TYR A 11 12.59 7.74 -0.89
N LEU A 12 11.44 7.91 -1.55
CA LEU A 12 10.13 7.92 -0.91
C LEU A 12 9.60 6.52 -0.56
N GLU A 13 10.23 5.47 -1.09
CA GLU A 13 9.95 4.07 -0.74
C GLU A 13 10.43 3.71 0.68
N HIS A 14 11.09 4.64 1.39
CA HIS A 14 11.49 4.46 2.78
C HIS A 14 10.28 4.18 3.68
N SER A 15 10.34 3.16 4.53
CA SER A 15 9.20 2.71 5.36
C SER A 15 8.60 3.80 6.26
N ALA A 16 9.44 4.68 6.83
CA ALA A 16 9.00 5.86 7.59
C ALA A 16 8.39 7.01 6.76
N LEU A 17 8.59 7.05 5.44
CA LEU A 17 8.04 8.08 4.55
C LEU A 17 6.81 7.58 3.81
N TRP A 18 6.80 6.31 3.41
CA TRP A 18 5.78 5.70 2.59
C TRP A 18 4.34 5.89 3.11
N PRO A 19 4.02 5.76 4.42
CA PRO A 19 2.65 6.00 4.90
C PRO A 19 2.12 7.39 4.52
N GLY A 20 2.97 8.42 4.60
CA GLY A 20 2.59 9.76 4.18
C GLY A 20 2.46 9.90 2.66
N VAL A 21 3.32 9.22 1.91
CA VAL A 21 3.31 9.22 0.43
C VAL A 21 2.04 8.56 -0.07
N HIS A 22 1.71 7.40 0.49
CA HIS A 22 0.53 6.60 0.20
C HIS A 22 -0.76 7.38 0.44
N GLN A 23 -0.94 7.91 1.66
CA GLN A 23 -2.12 8.72 2.01
C GLN A 23 -2.21 10.01 1.19
N GLY A 24 -1.09 10.69 1.00
CA GLY A 24 -1.02 11.90 0.18
C GLY A 24 -1.40 11.62 -1.26
N PHE A 25 -0.85 10.56 -1.86
CA PHE A 25 -1.15 10.16 -3.23
C PHE A 25 -2.64 9.87 -3.41
N ILE A 26 -3.25 9.11 -2.50
CA ILE A 26 -4.70 8.81 -2.53
C ILE A 26 -5.53 10.09 -2.39
N THR A 27 -5.12 11.00 -1.51
CA THR A 27 -5.80 12.29 -1.31
C THR A 27 -5.77 13.13 -2.58
N TYR A 28 -4.60 13.31 -3.18
CA TYR A 28 -4.44 14.14 -4.38
C TYR A 28 -4.96 13.46 -5.65
N ALA A 29 -4.97 12.13 -5.71
CA ALA A 29 -5.69 11.38 -6.75
C ALA A 29 -7.20 11.62 -6.65
N THR A 30 -7.76 11.57 -5.44
CA THR A 30 -9.18 11.85 -5.20
C THR A 30 -9.54 13.29 -5.55
N GLU A 31 -8.70 14.27 -5.21
CA GLU A 31 -8.85 15.67 -5.63
C GLU A 31 -8.86 15.78 -7.16
N ALA A 32 -7.86 15.18 -7.84
CA ALA A 32 -7.74 15.23 -9.29
C ALA A 32 -8.92 14.56 -10.00
N LEU A 33 -9.37 13.40 -9.51
CA LEU A 33 -10.53 12.68 -10.05
C LEU A 33 -11.80 13.52 -9.93
N ASN A 34 -12.11 14.06 -8.75
CA ASN A 34 -13.32 14.88 -8.57
C ASN A 34 -13.31 16.18 -9.37
N ALA A 35 -12.14 16.67 -9.79
CA ALA A 35 -12.04 17.83 -10.68
C ALA A 35 -12.42 17.51 -12.14
N ILE A 36 -12.34 16.25 -12.57
CA ILE A 36 -12.56 15.84 -13.97
C ILE A 36 -13.73 14.87 -14.17
N LEU A 37 -14.25 14.26 -13.09
CA LEU A 37 -15.39 13.35 -13.15
C LEU A 37 -16.66 14.09 -13.62
N PRO A 38 -17.52 13.42 -14.41
CA PRO A 38 -18.87 13.92 -14.67
C PRO A 38 -19.64 14.14 -13.36
N ALA A 39 -20.52 15.16 -13.32
CA ALA A 39 -21.20 15.60 -12.10
C ALA A 39 -22.09 14.54 -11.40
N HIS A 40 -22.37 13.41 -12.06
CA HIS A 40 -23.15 12.30 -11.50
C HIS A 40 -22.28 11.19 -10.92
N TYR A 41 -20.95 11.39 -10.88
CA TYR A 41 -20.00 10.54 -10.19
C TYR A 41 -19.28 11.32 -9.08
N VAL A 42 -18.81 10.59 -8.08
CA VAL A 42 -17.92 11.10 -7.04
C VAL A 42 -16.81 10.07 -6.80
N ALA A 43 -15.57 10.54 -6.67
CA ALA A 43 -14.48 9.76 -6.12
C ALA A 43 -14.43 9.98 -4.60
N SER A 44 -14.50 8.91 -3.82
CA SER A 44 -14.48 8.95 -2.36
C SER A 44 -13.33 8.12 -1.81
N ILE A 45 -12.70 8.60 -0.74
CA ILE A 45 -11.72 7.81 0.01
C ILE A 45 -12.50 6.94 1.00
N ASN A 46 -12.25 5.64 0.95
CA ASN A 46 -12.81 4.69 1.89
C ASN A 46 -11.67 3.96 2.62
N GLU A 47 -11.97 3.37 3.77
CA GLU A 47 -10.99 2.68 4.61
C GLU A 47 -11.45 1.29 5.02
N ARG A 48 -10.50 0.36 5.12
CA ARG A 48 -10.71 -0.99 5.65
C ARG A 48 -9.84 -1.18 6.88
N LEU A 49 -10.47 -1.64 7.96
CA LEU A 49 -9.79 -2.00 9.20
C LEU A 49 -9.55 -3.50 9.24
N TYR A 50 -8.36 -3.90 9.64
CA TYR A 50 -8.06 -5.28 10.00
C TYR A 50 -7.12 -5.32 11.20
N VAL A 51 -7.20 -6.43 11.93
CA VAL A 51 -6.56 -6.60 13.24
C VAL A 51 -5.37 -7.53 13.04
N VAL A 52 -4.15 -7.05 13.26
CA VAL A 52 -2.93 -7.84 13.11
C VAL A 52 -2.30 -8.07 14.48
N GLN A 53 -1.82 -9.28 14.72
CA GLN A 53 -0.93 -9.50 15.87
C GLN A 53 0.41 -8.80 15.61
N PRO A 54 0.93 -8.00 16.55
CA PRO A 54 2.20 -7.32 16.35
C PRO A 54 3.30 -8.34 16.02
N ASP A 55 3.86 -8.25 14.82
CA ASP A 55 5.13 -8.89 14.50
C ASP A 55 6.25 -8.18 15.28
N ARG A 56 7.42 -8.83 15.44
CA ARG A 56 8.51 -8.38 16.34
C ARG A 56 8.96 -6.92 16.21
N ASP A 57 8.62 -6.24 15.13
CA ASP A 57 9.00 -4.85 14.84
C ASP A 57 7.91 -3.81 15.19
N ILE A 58 6.73 -4.24 15.65
CA ILE A 58 5.67 -3.33 16.13
C ILE A 58 5.44 -3.57 17.61
N TYR A 59 6.01 -2.73 18.47
CA TYR A 59 5.72 -2.78 19.90
C TYR A 59 4.30 -2.23 20.14
N PRO A 60 3.37 -3.01 20.73
CA PRO A 60 2.10 -2.45 21.18
C PRO A 60 2.35 -1.41 22.27
N ASP A 61 1.54 -0.35 22.29
CA ASP A 61 1.65 0.73 23.29
C ASP A 61 1.46 0.24 24.73
N VAL A 62 0.76 -0.89 24.91
CA VAL A 62 0.51 -1.52 26.21
C VAL A 62 0.74 -3.03 26.13
N MET A 63 1.59 -3.54 27.02
CA MET A 63 1.78 -4.98 27.25
C MET A 63 1.46 -5.27 28.72
N VAL A 64 0.42 -6.07 28.98
CA VAL A 64 0.06 -6.49 30.34
C VAL A 64 0.72 -7.83 30.64
N LEU A 65 1.64 -7.82 31.60
CA LEU A 65 2.27 -9.02 32.14
C LEU A 65 1.65 -9.31 33.51
N GLU A 66 0.77 -10.30 33.61
CA GLU A 66 0.22 -10.70 34.90
C GLU A 66 1.16 -11.69 35.58
N HIS A 67 1.68 -11.28 36.75
CA HIS A 67 2.33 -12.20 37.67
C HIS A 67 1.32 -12.70 38.69
N PRO A 68 1.04 -14.01 38.77
CA PRO A 68 0.22 -14.52 39.84
C PRO A 68 0.98 -14.33 41.16
N SER A 69 0.51 -13.41 41.99
CA SER A 69 0.99 -13.28 43.37
C SER A 69 0.67 -14.58 44.12
N ALA A 70 1.70 -15.25 44.64
CA ALA A 70 1.57 -16.47 45.41
C ALA A 70 0.64 -16.24 46.61
N GLN A 71 -0.62 -16.64 46.48
CA GLN A 71 -1.53 -16.74 47.62
C GLN A 71 -0.97 -17.82 48.54
N ARG A 72 -0.49 -17.41 49.73
CA ARG A 72 -0.19 -18.32 50.84
C ARG A 72 -1.47 -19.06 51.23
N GLN A 73 -1.68 -20.24 50.66
CA GLN A 73 -2.67 -21.18 51.15
C GLN A 73 -2.17 -21.73 52.49
N THR A 74 -2.84 -21.32 53.56
CA THR A 74 -2.75 -21.93 54.89
C THR A 74 -3.07 -23.42 54.77
N GLN A 75 -2.10 -24.27 55.09
CA GLN A 75 -2.20 -25.72 55.10
C GLN A 75 -3.34 -26.20 56.03
N ARG A 76 -4.23 -27.03 55.49
CA ARG A 76 -4.98 -28.03 56.27
C ARG A 76 -4.70 -29.40 55.67
N GLU A 77 -4.20 -30.30 56.51
CA GLU A 77 -3.77 -31.66 56.17
C GLU A 77 -4.94 -32.57 55.83
N GLY A 78 -4.77 -33.43 54.81
CA GLY A 78 -5.62 -34.60 54.62
C GLY A 78 -5.66 -35.15 53.18
N ALA A 79 -5.16 -36.38 53.04
CA ALA A 79 -5.30 -37.30 51.90
C ALA A 79 -4.41 -37.09 50.65
N THR A 80 -3.62 -38.14 50.40
CA THR A 80 -2.66 -38.31 49.31
C THR A 80 -3.33 -38.56 47.96
N ALA A 81 -3.26 -37.57 47.08
CA ALA A 81 -2.95 -37.77 45.67
C ALA A 81 -1.77 -36.83 45.38
N THR A 82 -0.64 -37.36 44.91
CA THR A 82 0.47 -36.52 44.43
C THR A 82 0.03 -35.90 43.11
N ALA A 83 -0.78 -34.85 43.19
CA ALA A 83 -0.99 -33.95 42.07
C ALA A 83 0.35 -33.28 41.79
N VAL A 84 0.89 -33.49 40.59
CA VAL A 84 2.06 -32.74 40.12
C VAL A 84 1.65 -31.27 40.15
N ALA A 85 2.33 -30.46 40.98
CA ALA A 85 2.09 -29.03 41.02
C ALA A 85 2.48 -28.45 39.65
N ILE A 86 1.50 -27.90 38.94
CA ILE A 86 1.75 -27.17 37.69
C ILE A 86 2.27 -25.79 38.09
N ASP A 87 3.50 -25.47 37.69
CA ASP A 87 4.06 -24.13 37.89
C ASP A 87 3.16 -23.08 37.21
N PRO A 88 2.88 -21.95 37.86
CA PRO A 88 2.01 -20.94 37.28
C PRO A 88 2.62 -20.39 35.99
N PRO A 89 1.88 -20.41 34.86
CA PRO A 89 2.38 -19.87 33.61
C PRO A 89 2.47 -18.34 33.69
N TRP A 90 3.33 -17.76 32.86
CA TRP A 90 3.21 -16.34 32.54
C TRP A 90 2.02 -16.17 31.60
N VAL A 91 1.10 -15.28 31.97
CA VAL A 91 0.00 -14.87 31.11
C VAL A 91 0.42 -13.58 30.43
N LEU A 92 0.65 -13.68 29.12
CA LEU A 92 0.96 -12.54 28.26
C LEU A 92 -0.29 -12.19 27.44
N THR A 93 -0.84 -11.00 27.66
CA THR A 93 -1.92 -10.45 26.84
C THR A 93 -1.32 -9.43 25.87
N ILE A 94 -1.41 -9.73 24.58
CA ILE A 94 -0.98 -8.84 23.50
C ILE A 94 -2.23 -8.19 22.92
N GLU A 95 -2.34 -6.87 23.04
CA GLU A 95 -3.40 -6.13 22.36
C GLU A 95 -3.09 -6.10 20.87
N PRO A 96 -4.04 -6.50 20.02
CA PRO A 96 -3.80 -6.52 18.59
C PRO A 96 -3.89 -5.10 18.02
N ILE A 97 -3.21 -4.87 16.90
CA ILE A 97 -3.09 -3.54 16.30
C ILE A 97 -4.06 -3.44 15.12
N GLU A 98 -4.92 -2.42 15.15
CA GLU A 98 -5.79 -2.09 14.01
C GLU A 98 -4.98 -1.39 12.93
N MET A 99 -4.87 -2.04 11.76
CA MET A 99 -4.29 -1.45 10.56
C MET A 99 -5.40 -0.91 9.65
N ARG A 100 -5.20 0.32 9.17
CA ARG A 100 -6.11 0.98 8.23
C ARG A 100 -5.52 0.96 6.83
N GLU A 101 -6.26 0.40 5.87
CA GLU A 101 -5.95 0.47 4.45
C GLU A 101 -6.95 1.38 3.75
N VAL A 102 -6.45 2.49 3.20
CA VAL A 102 -7.25 3.47 2.46
C VAL A 102 -7.14 3.23 0.96
N PHE A 103 -8.26 3.46 0.26
CA PHE A 103 -8.40 3.26 -1.18
C PHE A 103 -9.46 4.23 -1.73
N ILE A 104 -9.58 4.33 -3.06
CA ILE A 104 -10.54 5.23 -3.71
C ILE A 104 -11.65 4.39 -4.35
N GLU A 105 -12.89 4.82 -4.16
CA GLU A 105 -14.05 4.31 -4.88
C GLU A 105 -14.64 5.41 -5.77
N ILE A 106 -15.01 5.05 -7.00
CA ILE A 106 -15.83 5.89 -7.86
C ILE A 106 -17.26 5.36 -7.81
N LEU A 107 -18.16 6.25 -7.39
CA LEU A 107 -19.55 5.93 -7.09
C LEU A 107 -20.48 6.83 -7.92
N PRO A 108 -21.63 6.34 -8.42
CA PRO A 108 -22.69 7.19 -8.92
C PRO A 108 -23.31 7.97 -7.75
N VAL A 109 -23.45 9.30 -7.89
CA VAL A 109 -24.06 10.16 -6.85
C VAL A 109 -25.50 9.75 -6.53
N ALA A 110 -26.22 9.19 -7.52
CA ALA A 110 -27.59 8.72 -7.33
C ALA A 110 -27.69 7.40 -6.54
N ASP A 111 -26.61 6.63 -6.45
CA ASP A 111 -26.56 5.33 -5.78
C ASP A 111 -25.14 5.03 -5.29
N GLU A 112 -24.81 5.56 -4.11
CA GLU A 112 -23.50 5.35 -3.48
C GLU A 112 -23.26 3.88 -3.04
N SER A 113 -24.27 3.01 -3.11
CA SER A 113 -24.10 1.58 -2.78
C SER A 113 -23.46 0.78 -3.92
N ARG A 114 -23.45 1.34 -5.14
CA ARG A 114 -22.88 0.71 -6.32
C ARG A 114 -21.49 1.25 -6.59
N VAL A 115 -20.48 0.41 -6.37
CA VAL A 115 -19.10 0.73 -6.74
C VAL A 115 -18.87 0.49 -8.23
N ILE A 116 -18.34 1.50 -8.93
CA ILE A 116 -18.01 1.40 -10.37
C ILE A 116 -16.54 1.03 -10.54
N THR A 117 -15.65 1.78 -9.89
CA THR A 117 -14.21 1.59 -9.97
C THR A 117 -13.59 1.68 -8.59
N VAL A 118 -12.73 0.72 -8.26
CA VAL A 118 -11.86 0.74 -7.09
C VAL A 118 -10.44 1.08 -7.56
N ILE A 119 -9.77 2.01 -6.88
CA ILE A 119 -8.35 2.33 -7.10
C ILE A 119 -7.59 2.07 -5.81
N GLU A 120 -6.71 1.07 -5.86
CA GLU A 120 -5.82 0.65 -4.77
C GLU A 120 -4.41 1.19 -5.04
N VAL A 121 -3.82 1.91 -4.08
CA VAL A 121 -2.38 2.18 -4.08
C VAL A 121 -1.75 1.17 -3.14
N LEU A 122 -0.82 0.36 -3.63
CA LEU A 122 -0.25 -0.72 -2.83
C LEU A 122 0.59 -0.17 -1.68
N SER A 123 0.55 -0.85 -0.55
CA SER A 123 1.40 -0.61 0.60
C SER A 123 2.34 -1.80 0.86
N PRO A 124 3.40 -1.63 1.67
CA PRO A 124 4.32 -2.72 1.98
C PRO A 124 3.62 -3.96 2.56
N SER A 125 2.57 -3.79 3.38
CA SER A 125 1.82 -4.92 3.95
C SER A 125 1.14 -5.76 2.85
N ASN A 126 0.78 -5.17 1.71
CA ASN A 126 0.20 -5.92 0.59
C ASN A 126 1.24 -6.77 -0.15
N LYS A 127 2.54 -6.50 0.05
CA LYS A 127 3.66 -7.17 -0.64
C LYS A 127 4.51 -8.03 0.30
N THR A 128 4.34 -7.95 1.62
CA THR A 128 5.11 -8.78 2.57
C THR A 128 4.65 -10.24 2.51
N ALA A 129 5.57 -11.13 2.14
CA ALA A 129 5.36 -12.57 2.06
C ALA A 129 4.80 -13.13 3.37
N GLY A 130 3.74 -13.94 3.29
CA GLY A 130 3.12 -14.59 4.45
C GLY A 130 2.36 -13.66 5.41
N SER A 131 2.42 -12.33 5.23
CA SER A 131 1.73 -11.38 6.11
C SER A 131 0.21 -11.47 6.00
N GLU A 132 -0.49 -11.19 7.10
CA GLU A 132 -1.95 -11.13 7.15
C GLU A 132 -2.51 -10.05 6.20
N GLY A 133 -1.86 -8.88 6.14
CA GLY A 133 -2.23 -7.79 5.23
C GLY A 133 -2.24 -8.22 3.76
N ARG A 134 -1.22 -8.99 3.33
CA ARG A 134 -1.18 -9.55 1.97
C ARG A 134 -2.30 -10.55 1.72
N GLN A 135 -2.58 -11.44 2.68
CA GLN A 135 -3.63 -12.46 2.52
C GLN A 135 -5.03 -11.81 2.42
N LEU A 136 -5.30 -10.80 3.24
CA LEU A 136 -6.53 -10.03 3.20
C LEU A 136 -6.67 -9.26 1.89
N TYR A 137 -5.59 -8.60 1.45
CA TYR A 137 -5.57 -7.89 0.17
C TYR A 137 -5.90 -8.82 -1.00
N LEU A 138 -5.22 -9.97 -1.12
CA LEU A 138 -5.46 -10.93 -2.20
C LEU A 138 -6.85 -11.57 -2.15
N THR A 139 -7.49 -11.62 -0.98
CA THR A 139 -8.87 -12.09 -0.85
C THR A 139 -9.84 -11.08 -1.43
N LYS A 140 -9.72 -9.81 -1.02
CA LYS A 140 -10.52 -8.70 -1.57
C LYS A 140 -10.28 -8.48 -3.06
N GLN A 141 -9.02 -8.56 -3.51
CA GLN A 141 -8.67 -8.47 -4.92
C GLN A 141 -9.47 -9.51 -5.73
N ARG A 142 -9.51 -10.77 -5.29
CA ARG A 142 -10.31 -11.82 -5.96
C ARG A 142 -11.80 -11.50 -5.96
N GLU A 143 -12.35 -11.02 -4.85
CA GLU A 143 -13.76 -10.61 -4.77
C GLU A 143 -14.09 -9.49 -5.78
N VAL A 144 -13.22 -8.49 -5.92
CA VAL A 144 -13.39 -7.41 -6.89
C VAL A 144 -13.25 -7.93 -8.33
N LEU A 145 -12.25 -8.78 -8.61
CA LEU A 145 -12.04 -9.38 -9.94
C LEU A 145 -13.21 -10.26 -10.41
N GLU A 146 -13.93 -10.89 -9.46
CA GLU A 146 -15.13 -11.70 -9.71
C GLU A 146 -16.40 -10.85 -9.87
N SER A 147 -16.32 -9.55 -9.59
CA SER A 147 -17.45 -8.60 -9.66
C SER A 147 -17.54 -7.87 -11.02
N GLN A 148 -18.52 -6.97 -11.15
CA GLN A 148 -18.62 -6.03 -12.28
C GLN A 148 -17.85 -4.72 -12.03
N THR A 149 -17.18 -4.60 -10.89
CA THR A 149 -16.39 -3.43 -10.50
C THR A 149 -15.07 -3.44 -11.25
N HIS A 150 -14.63 -2.28 -11.74
CA HIS A 150 -13.28 -2.14 -12.28
C HIS A 150 -12.26 -2.00 -11.14
N LEU A 151 -11.07 -2.57 -11.32
CA LEU A 151 -9.99 -2.49 -10.34
C LEU A 151 -8.76 -1.87 -10.98
N ILE A 152 -8.26 -0.79 -10.38
CA ILE A 152 -6.96 -0.20 -10.71
C ILE A 152 -6.03 -0.42 -9.52
N GLU A 153 -4.88 -1.02 -9.76
CA GLU A 153 -3.84 -1.24 -8.76
C GLU A 153 -2.60 -0.46 -9.15
N ILE A 154 -2.13 0.41 -8.26
CA ILE A 154 -0.97 1.28 -8.46
C ILE A 154 0.13 0.81 -7.51
N ASP A 155 1.14 0.15 -8.08
CA ASP A 155 2.30 -0.37 -7.36
C ASP A 155 3.54 0.51 -7.62
N LEU A 156 3.82 1.40 -6.67
CA LEU A 156 5.01 2.27 -6.70
C LEU A 156 6.11 1.78 -5.74
N LEU A 157 6.13 0.48 -5.42
CA LEU A 157 7.11 -0.15 -4.53
C LEU A 157 7.95 -1.16 -5.30
N ARG A 158 9.29 -1.04 -5.26
CA ARG A 158 10.19 -1.97 -5.98
C ARG A 158 10.49 -3.26 -5.23
N THR A 159 10.22 -3.29 -3.92
CA THR A 159 10.47 -4.46 -3.07
C THR A 159 9.17 -5.13 -2.63
N GLY A 160 9.30 -6.35 -2.10
CA GLY A 160 8.18 -7.22 -1.72
C GLY A 160 7.73 -8.15 -2.86
N GLU A 161 6.74 -8.98 -2.56
CA GLU A 161 6.17 -9.91 -3.54
C GLU A 161 5.31 -9.17 -4.57
N HIS A 162 5.28 -9.74 -5.78
CA HIS A 162 4.34 -9.29 -6.82
C HIS A 162 2.92 -9.54 -6.34
N THR A 163 2.11 -8.49 -6.36
CA THR A 163 0.76 -8.52 -5.77
C THR A 163 -0.36 -8.13 -6.73
N VAL A 164 -0.10 -7.29 -7.74
CA VAL A 164 -1.15 -6.90 -8.69
C VAL A 164 -1.70 -8.09 -9.47
N ALA A 165 -2.96 -8.01 -9.90
CA ALA A 165 -3.74 -9.10 -10.49
C ALA A 165 -3.16 -9.65 -11.78
N ALA A 166 -2.51 -8.80 -12.59
CA ALA A 166 -1.85 -9.23 -13.82
C ALA A 166 -0.73 -10.26 -13.51
N PRO A 167 -0.74 -11.46 -14.12
CA PRO A 167 0.22 -12.52 -13.78
C PRO A 167 1.67 -12.14 -14.10
N ARG A 168 2.54 -12.22 -13.08
CA ARG A 168 3.96 -11.87 -13.17
C ARG A 168 4.69 -12.55 -14.35
N GLU A 169 4.46 -13.84 -14.56
CA GLU A 169 5.12 -14.59 -15.64
C GLU A 169 4.76 -14.04 -17.03
N GLY A 170 3.51 -13.58 -17.21
CA GLY A 170 3.07 -12.93 -18.44
C GLY A 170 3.73 -11.57 -18.64
N LEU A 171 3.87 -10.80 -17.57
CA LEU A 171 4.51 -9.48 -17.59
C LEU A 171 6.01 -9.56 -17.88
N LEU A 172 6.72 -10.52 -17.27
CA LEU A 172 8.16 -10.72 -17.51
C LEU A 172 8.49 -11.06 -18.98
N LYS A 173 7.54 -11.65 -19.71
CA LYS A 173 7.69 -11.89 -21.15
C LYS A 173 7.54 -10.61 -21.99
N LYS A 174 6.98 -9.55 -21.43
CA LYS A 174 6.75 -8.25 -22.11
C LYS A 174 7.87 -7.25 -21.86
N GLY A 175 8.45 -7.23 -20.66
CA GLY A 175 9.53 -6.32 -20.34
C GLY A 175 9.89 -6.29 -18.86
N LYS A 176 10.81 -5.37 -18.51
CA LYS A 176 11.18 -5.05 -17.13
C LYS A 176 10.41 -3.81 -16.66
N TRP A 177 10.16 -3.75 -15.36
CA TRP A 177 9.53 -2.61 -14.69
C TRP A 177 10.12 -2.44 -13.29
N ASP A 178 10.09 -1.20 -12.81
CA ASP A 178 10.32 -0.84 -11.42
C ASP A 178 8.99 -0.63 -10.70
N TYR A 179 8.04 -0.01 -11.40
CA TYR A 179 6.69 0.30 -10.91
C TYR A 179 5.65 -0.18 -11.91
N LEU A 180 4.42 -0.39 -11.44
CA LEU A 180 3.39 -1.02 -12.25
C LEU A 180 2.02 -0.43 -11.94
N VAL A 181 1.25 -0.15 -12.99
CA VAL A 181 -0.19 0.09 -12.86
C VAL A 181 -0.93 -1.00 -13.60
N CYS A 182 -1.92 -1.61 -12.96
CA CYS A 182 -2.74 -2.67 -13.52
C CYS A 182 -4.21 -2.27 -13.47
N LEU A 183 -4.88 -2.23 -14.62
CA LEU A 183 -6.32 -2.06 -14.74
C LEU A 183 -6.96 -3.39 -15.15
N HIS A 184 -7.90 -3.85 -14.33
CA HIS A 184 -8.87 -4.88 -14.66
C HIS A 184 -10.23 -4.25 -14.87
N ARG A 185 -10.86 -4.52 -16.02
CA ARG A 185 -12.23 -4.08 -16.29
C ARG A 185 -13.21 -5.16 -15.83
N GLY A 186 -14.05 -4.82 -14.85
CA GLY A 186 -15.17 -5.65 -14.41
C GLY A 186 -15.97 -6.25 -15.57
N GLY A 187 -16.38 -7.51 -15.40
CA GLY A 187 -17.12 -8.26 -16.43
C GLY A 187 -16.31 -8.72 -17.66
N GLN A 188 -15.03 -8.34 -17.81
CA GLN A 188 -14.21 -8.72 -18.98
C GLN A 188 -13.31 -9.95 -18.78
N GLY A 189 -13.54 -10.72 -17.71
CA GLY A 189 -12.75 -11.90 -17.37
C GLY A 189 -11.31 -11.55 -17.00
N MET A 190 -10.35 -12.45 -17.26
CA MET A 190 -8.94 -12.30 -16.88
C MET A 190 -8.15 -11.46 -17.91
N ARG A 191 -8.63 -10.26 -18.21
CA ARG A 191 -7.97 -9.30 -19.10
C ARG A 191 -7.47 -8.10 -18.30
N TYR A 192 -6.24 -7.69 -18.60
CA TYR A 192 -5.54 -6.64 -17.87
C TYR A 192 -4.91 -5.65 -18.84
N GLU A 193 -5.08 -4.37 -18.57
CA GLU A 193 -4.32 -3.27 -19.16
C GLU A 193 -3.23 -2.89 -18.17
N VAL A 194 -1.97 -2.83 -18.63
CA VAL A 194 -0.83 -2.69 -17.73
C VAL A 194 0.13 -1.64 -18.25
N TRP A 195 0.51 -0.72 -17.37
CA TRP A 195 1.57 0.26 -17.60
C TRP A 195 2.79 -0.15 -16.77
N ALA A 196 3.78 -0.74 -17.46
CA ALA A 196 5.10 -1.03 -16.91
C ALA A 196 5.95 0.24 -16.94
N ILE A 197 6.48 0.64 -15.78
CA ILE A 197 7.16 1.91 -15.60
C ILE A 197 8.57 1.63 -15.07
N GLN A 198 9.59 2.14 -15.76
CA GLN A 198 10.97 2.12 -15.31
C GLN A 198 11.30 3.40 -14.54
N LEU A 199 12.27 3.34 -13.65
CA LEU A 199 12.67 4.44 -12.76
C LEU A 199 12.98 5.76 -13.51
N GLN A 200 13.48 5.66 -14.74
CA GLN A 200 13.85 6.79 -15.58
C GLN A 200 12.67 7.44 -16.31
N GLN A 201 11.47 6.86 -16.18
CA GLN A 201 10.26 7.30 -16.89
C GLN A 201 9.38 8.15 -15.99
N GLN A 202 8.59 9.02 -16.60
CA GLN A 202 7.47 9.68 -15.92
C GLN A 202 6.38 8.65 -15.61
N LEU A 203 5.61 8.89 -14.55
CA LEU A 203 4.40 8.14 -14.28
C LEU A 203 3.37 8.39 -15.41
N PRO A 204 2.61 7.37 -15.81
CA PRO A 204 1.73 7.46 -16.97
C PRO A 204 0.45 8.24 -16.65
N CYS A 205 -0.17 8.76 -17.69
CA CYS A 205 -1.60 9.08 -17.65
C CYS A 205 -2.38 7.80 -17.95
N ILE A 206 -3.26 7.40 -17.02
CA ILE A 206 -3.99 6.13 -17.09
C ILE A 206 -5.47 6.35 -17.38
N SER A 207 -6.09 5.36 -18.01
CA SER A 207 -7.54 5.32 -18.16
C SER A 207 -8.21 4.90 -16.86
N VAL A 208 -9.26 5.63 -16.47
CA VAL A 208 -10.12 5.29 -15.35
C VAL A 208 -11.53 5.04 -15.89
N PRO A 209 -12.00 3.79 -15.92
CA PRO A 209 -13.31 3.46 -16.45
C PRO A 209 -14.43 3.96 -15.54
N LEU A 210 -15.57 4.26 -16.17
CA LEU A 210 -16.84 4.60 -15.54
C LEU A 210 -17.88 3.53 -15.89
N ALA A 211 -19.17 3.77 -15.64
CA ALA A 211 -20.19 2.77 -15.96
C ALA A 211 -20.32 2.58 -17.48
N ASP A 212 -20.87 1.43 -17.88
CA ASP A 212 -21.13 1.12 -19.29
C ASP A 212 -21.87 2.25 -20.00
N GLY A 213 -21.26 2.74 -21.09
CA GLY A 213 -21.79 3.84 -21.89
C GLY A 213 -21.11 5.18 -21.66
N ASP A 214 -20.42 5.35 -20.53
CA ASP A 214 -19.59 6.53 -20.27
C ASP A 214 -18.14 6.30 -20.70
N PRO A 215 -17.49 7.29 -21.35
CA PRO A 215 -16.09 7.15 -21.74
C PRO A 215 -15.18 7.18 -20.51
N ASP A 216 -14.06 6.45 -20.59
CA ASP A 216 -12.99 6.55 -19.60
C ASP A 216 -12.52 8.00 -19.44
N ILE A 217 -12.19 8.38 -18.20
CA ILE A 217 -11.46 9.62 -17.92
C ILE A 217 -9.96 9.35 -17.82
N ALA A 218 -9.15 10.37 -18.03
CA ALA A 218 -7.70 10.28 -17.98
C ALA A 218 -7.16 10.82 -16.65
N LEU A 219 -6.51 9.97 -15.85
CA LEU A 219 -5.85 10.37 -14.60
C LEU A 219 -4.34 10.48 -14.82
N ASP A 220 -3.81 11.70 -14.73
CA ASP A 220 -2.37 11.97 -14.80
C ASP A 220 -1.67 11.65 -13.47
N LEU A 221 -1.08 10.46 -13.36
CA LEU A 221 -0.40 10.02 -12.15
C LEU A 221 0.87 10.84 -11.86
N GLN A 222 1.51 11.42 -12.88
CA GLN A 222 2.67 12.28 -12.68
C GLN A 222 2.25 13.58 -12.00
N ALA A 223 1.15 14.18 -12.44
CA ALA A 223 0.60 15.38 -11.82
C ALA A 223 0.18 15.12 -10.36
N VAL A 224 -0.47 13.97 -10.09
CA VAL A 224 -0.83 13.54 -8.73
C VAL A 224 0.41 13.38 -7.86
N PHE A 225 1.44 12.69 -8.34
CA PHE A 225 2.68 12.49 -7.61
C PHE A 225 3.40 13.82 -7.33
N ASN A 226 3.52 14.70 -8.33
CA ASN A 226 4.13 16.02 -8.15
C ASN A 226 3.39 16.86 -7.10
N ARG A 227 2.05 16.80 -7.11
CA ARG A 227 1.21 17.48 -6.11
C ARG A 227 1.45 16.92 -4.72
N CYS A 228 1.49 15.59 -4.57
CA CYS A 228 1.83 14.91 -3.33
C CYS A 228 3.21 15.32 -2.82
N TYR A 229 4.21 15.30 -3.71
CA TYR A 229 5.58 15.65 -3.38
C TYR A 229 5.71 17.06 -2.82
N ASP A 230 5.07 18.01 -3.50
CA ASP A 230 5.10 19.43 -3.15
C ASP A 230 4.37 19.72 -1.85
N ALA A 231 3.13 19.25 -1.73
CA ALA A 231 2.26 19.57 -0.62
C ALA A 231 2.71 18.90 0.68
N CYS A 232 3.27 17.68 0.62
CA CYS A 232 3.86 17.01 1.77
C CYS A 232 5.30 17.48 2.08
N GLY A 233 5.89 18.32 1.23
CA GLY A 233 7.17 18.99 1.47
C GLY A 233 8.37 18.04 1.48
N TYR A 234 8.36 16.99 0.67
CA TYR A 234 9.43 15.98 0.68
C TYR A 234 10.80 16.53 0.32
N ALA A 235 10.88 17.58 -0.51
CA ALA A 235 12.12 18.30 -0.78
C ALA A 235 12.85 18.79 0.48
N ARG A 236 12.13 19.03 1.59
CA ARG A 236 12.73 19.44 2.88
C ARG A 236 13.09 18.26 3.78
N ARG A 237 12.56 17.07 3.51
CA ARG A 237 12.73 15.87 4.35
C ARG A 237 13.79 14.93 3.80
N LEU A 238 14.00 14.92 2.50
CA LEU A 238 14.92 14.02 1.81
C LEU A 238 16.34 14.59 1.79
N ASP A 239 17.32 13.77 2.12
CA ASP A 239 18.75 14.07 1.97
C ASP A 239 19.34 13.22 0.84
N TYR A 240 19.36 13.79 -0.36
CA TYR A 240 19.83 13.14 -1.58
C TYR A 240 21.34 12.86 -1.62
N ARG A 241 22.11 13.32 -0.62
CA ARG A 241 23.54 12.99 -0.47
C ARG A 241 23.75 11.57 0.08
N ARG A 242 22.71 10.97 0.66
CA ARG A 242 22.72 9.58 1.13
C ARG A 242 22.15 8.69 0.05
N GLU A 243 22.48 7.40 0.08
CA GLU A 243 21.79 6.43 -0.77
C GLU A 243 20.35 6.21 -0.32
N PRO A 244 19.42 5.89 -1.24
CA PRO A 244 18.07 5.51 -0.88
C PRO A 244 18.08 4.24 0.00
N GLN A 245 17.13 4.13 0.93
CA GLN A 245 17.05 2.97 1.84
C GLN A 245 16.87 1.65 1.07
N ILE A 246 16.10 1.71 -0.02
CA ILE A 246 15.96 0.60 -0.96
C ILE A 246 17.01 0.76 -2.05
N SER A 247 18.03 -0.09 -2.00
CA SER A 247 19.13 -0.09 -2.95
C SER A 247 18.65 -0.19 -4.39
N LEU A 248 19.26 0.61 -5.26
CA LEU A 248 19.05 0.54 -6.70
C LEU A 248 19.96 -0.56 -7.30
N GLU A 249 19.54 -1.19 -8.39
CA GLU A 249 20.45 -2.01 -9.20
C GLU A 249 21.58 -1.12 -9.77
N SER A 250 22.77 -1.69 -10.02
CA SER A 250 23.98 -0.90 -10.33
C SER A 250 23.78 0.16 -11.44
N GLU A 251 23.14 -0.21 -12.55
CA GLU A 251 22.88 0.72 -13.67
C GLU A 251 21.91 1.85 -13.26
N ALA A 252 20.88 1.52 -12.47
CA ALA A 252 19.94 2.51 -11.95
C ALA A 252 20.58 3.41 -10.87
N ALA A 253 21.49 2.87 -10.07
CA ALA A 253 22.27 3.62 -9.08
C ALA A 253 23.18 4.66 -9.75
N GLU A 254 23.94 4.25 -10.77
CA GLU A 254 24.82 5.13 -11.54
C GLU A 254 24.03 6.25 -12.23
N TRP A 255 22.88 5.92 -12.83
CA TRP A 255 21.99 6.90 -13.43
C TRP A 255 21.43 7.89 -12.40
N ALA A 256 20.95 7.40 -11.25
CA ALA A 256 20.38 8.25 -10.21
C ALA A 256 21.45 9.19 -9.61
N ASP A 257 22.67 8.69 -9.40
CA ASP A 257 23.81 9.49 -8.93
C ASP A 257 24.15 10.61 -9.91
N ALA A 258 24.26 10.30 -11.21
CA ALA A 258 24.50 11.30 -12.26
C ALA A 258 23.40 12.37 -12.31
N LEU A 259 22.13 11.96 -12.22
CA LEU A 259 20.98 12.86 -12.20
C LEU A 259 21.01 13.81 -10.98
N LEU A 260 21.32 13.27 -9.80
CA LEU A 260 21.37 14.07 -8.57
C LEU A 260 22.55 15.05 -8.59
N ARG A 261 23.71 14.65 -9.13
CA ARG A 261 24.86 15.55 -9.36
C ARG A 261 24.53 16.67 -10.33
N GLU A 262 23.90 16.34 -11.47
CA GLU A 262 23.47 17.33 -12.47
C GLU A 262 22.54 18.39 -11.87
N ARG A 263 21.66 17.98 -10.95
CA ARG A 263 20.75 18.87 -10.23
C ARG A 263 21.36 19.55 -9.00
N GLY A 264 22.64 19.34 -8.72
CA GLY A 264 23.35 19.93 -7.57
C GLY A 264 22.85 19.43 -6.21
N LEU A 265 22.26 18.22 -6.17
CA LEU A 265 21.73 17.59 -4.96
C LEU A 265 22.68 16.56 -4.34
N ARG A 266 23.76 16.22 -5.05
CA ARG A 266 24.80 15.28 -4.62
C ARG A 266 26.16 15.69 -5.17
N ASP A 267 27.21 15.49 -4.37
CA ASP A 267 28.60 15.89 -4.66
C ASP A 267 29.37 14.87 -5.51
#